data_AF-A0A1F6ZU47-F1
#
_entry.id   AF-A0A1F6ZU47-F1
#
_cell.length_a   1.000
_cell.length_b   1.000
_cell.length_c   1.000
_cell.angle_alpha   90.00
_cell.angle_beta   90.00
_cell.angle_gamma   90.00
#
_symmetry.space_group_name_H-M   'P 1'
#
loop_
_entity.id
_entity.type
_entity.pdbx_description
1 polymer ?
#
loop_
_entity_poly.entity_id
_entity_poly.type
_entity_poly.pdbx_seq_one_letter_code
_entity_poly.pdbx_strand_id
1 'polypeptide(L)'
;MTENQGNCSCRSSACRANRLIFYGLAIGVFILLLVTFIPKYLNGNVAVSGTQISGDIEKVEVYHFHATRQCYTCKTVGAFSEETVNAYFANELKSGKLVYAHVNVDLPENKALVDKYEAKGSSLLIGVYGKDGSFSKQEDTNVWYEIDNKIDFTNYLKGVIEQKFSGS
;
A
#
# COMPACT_ATOMS: atom_id res chain seq x y z
N MET A 1 53.19 40.03 9.96
CA MET A 1 54.38 40.26 10.82
C MET A 1 53.83 40.99 12.03
N THR A 2 53.71 40.46 13.24
CA THR A 2 54.46 39.48 14.06
C THR A 2 53.46 38.94 15.10
N GLU A 3 53.36 37.63 15.35
CA GLU A 3 54.10 36.90 16.41
C GLU A 3 53.81 37.48 17.82
N ASN A 4 52.90 36.89 18.60
CA ASN A 4 53.03 35.70 19.47
C ASN A 4 53.68 36.01 20.83
N GLN A 5 53.26 35.23 21.83
CA GLN A 5 53.82 35.07 23.19
C GLN A 5 53.41 36.19 24.17
N GLY A 6 52.88 35.96 25.36
CA GLY A 6 52.73 34.74 26.12
C GLY A 6 52.61 35.09 27.61
N ASN A 7 52.27 34.07 28.40
CA ASN A 7 52.62 33.89 29.81
C ASN A 7 51.61 34.31 30.91
N CYS A 8 50.83 33.30 31.32
CA CYS A 8 50.62 32.76 32.69
C CYS A 8 50.88 33.64 33.94
N SER A 9 49.92 33.65 34.89
CA SER A 9 49.98 32.76 36.07
C SER A 9 48.81 32.95 37.08
N CYS A 10 48.26 31.80 37.49
CA CYS A 10 47.79 31.36 38.82
C CYS A 10 46.86 32.19 39.75
N ARG A 11 45.68 31.57 39.99
CA ARG A 11 45.15 31.11 41.32
C ARG A 11 44.32 32.10 42.17
N SER A 12 43.00 31.90 42.22
CA SER A 12 42.31 31.27 43.38
C SER A 12 40.77 31.34 43.24
N SER A 13 40.11 30.26 43.69
CA SER A 13 38.77 30.16 44.28
C SER A 13 37.53 30.83 43.65
N ALA A 14 36.65 29.94 43.16
CA ALA A 14 35.21 29.91 43.41
C ALA A 14 34.33 31.11 42.97
N CYS A 15 33.50 30.90 41.93
CA CYS A 15 32.08 31.25 42.01
C CYS A 15 31.24 30.56 40.91
N ARG A 16 30.33 29.69 41.38
CA ARG A 16 28.94 29.45 40.94
C ARG A 16 28.68 29.44 39.42
N ALA A 17 28.46 28.25 38.84
CA ALA A 17 27.21 27.51 38.85
C ALA A 17 26.11 28.11 37.95
N ASN A 18 25.63 27.24 37.07
CA ASN A 18 24.29 27.22 36.48
C ASN A 18 24.08 28.01 35.16
N ARG A 19 24.41 27.37 34.04
CA ARG A 19 23.96 27.80 32.70
C ARG A 19 23.52 26.62 31.80
N LEU A 20 23.04 25.53 32.41
CA LEU A 20 22.62 24.31 31.69
C LEU A 20 21.18 23.86 31.99
N ILE A 21 20.45 24.51 32.91
CA ILE A 21 19.11 24.06 33.31
C ILE A 21 18.01 24.51 32.31
N PHE A 22 18.26 25.54 31.49
CA PHE A 22 17.21 26.09 30.59
C PHE A 22 17.02 25.31 29.29
N TYR A 23 17.99 24.53 28.82
CA TYR A 23 17.87 23.80 27.54
C TYR A 23 17.18 22.42 27.68
N GLY A 24 17.16 21.82 28.87
CA GLY A 24 16.49 20.53 29.09
C GLY A 24 14.96 20.62 29.06
N LEU A 25 14.39 21.75 29.52
CA LEU A 25 12.94 21.95 29.57
C LEU A 25 12.31 22.23 28.19
N ALA A 26 13.05 22.89 27.29
CA ALA A 26 12.55 23.19 25.94
C ALA A 26 12.52 21.96 25.02
N ILE A 27 13.50 21.05 25.14
CA ILE A 27 13.59 19.83 24.32
C ILE A 27 12.58 18.78 24.78
N GLY A 28 12.35 18.64 26.09
CA GLY A 28 11.37 17.69 26.64
C GLY A 28 9.92 18.00 26.24
N VAL A 29 9.55 19.27 26.17
CA VAL A 29 8.20 19.70 25.74
C VAL A 29 7.99 19.49 24.23
N PHE A 30 9.04 19.69 23.41
CA PHE A 30 8.95 19.47 21.96
C PHE A 30 8.84 17.99 21.59
N ILE A 31 9.52 17.10 22.33
CA ILE A 31 9.39 15.64 22.14
C ILE A 31 7.99 15.17 22.59
N LEU A 32 7.44 15.66 23.70
CA LEU A 32 6.09 15.31 24.16
C LEU A 32 4.98 15.78 23.19
N LEU A 33 5.19 16.91 22.51
CA LEU A 33 4.29 17.43 21.48
C LEU A 33 4.37 16.64 20.16
N LEU A 34 5.51 16.03 19.82
CA LEU A 34 5.62 15.15 18.64
C LEU A 34 4.89 13.81 18.82
N VAL A 35 4.83 13.26 20.05
CA VAL A 35 4.10 12.00 20.29
C VAL A 35 2.58 12.20 20.34
N THR A 36 2.12 13.41 20.70
CA THR A 36 0.68 13.74 20.76
C THR A 36 0.13 14.33 19.45
N PHE A 37 1.01 14.78 18.55
CA PHE A 37 0.69 15.19 17.19
C PHE A 37 1.07 14.11 16.17
N ILE A 38 0.83 12.83 16.49
CA ILE A 38 0.66 11.80 15.45
C ILE A 38 -0.77 12.00 14.94
N PRO A 39 -0.99 12.66 13.78
CA PRO A 39 -2.30 12.59 13.17
C PRO A 39 -2.62 11.11 12.93
N LYS A 40 -3.76 10.66 13.46
CA LYS A 40 -4.31 9.33 13.23
C LYS A 40 -4.76 9.19 11.76
N TYR A 41 -3.82 9.33 10.81
CA TYR A 41 -4.01 9.10 9.38
C TYR A 41 -3.98 7.61 9.04
N LEU A 42 -4.50 6.77 9.92
CA LEU A 42 -4.81 5.36 9.64
C LEU A 42 -6.19 5.06 10.21
N ASN A 43 -7.18 5.81 9.77
CA ASN A 43 -8.58 5.37 9.78
C ASN A 43 -9.14 5.63 8.38
N GLY A 44 -8.49 5.05 7.39
CA GLY A 44 -9.12 4.79 6.10
C GLY A 44 -10.18 3.74 6.30
N ASN A 45 -11.35 4.14 6.80
CA ASN A 45 -12.57 3.37 6.58
C ASN A 45 -12.92 3.55 5.11
N VAL A 46 -12.22 2.81 4.25
CA VAL A 46 -12.67 2.56 2.89
C VAL A 46 -13.91 1.70 3.07
N ALA A 47 -15.08 2.34 3.04
CA ALA A 47 -16.35 1.66 2.96
C ALA A 47 -16.43 1.01 1.58
N VAL A 48 -15.79 -0.14 1.44
CA VAL A 48 -15.95 -1.02 0.30
C VAL A 48 -17.37 -1.57 0.40
N SER A 49 -18.31 -0.94 -0.31
CA SER A 49 -19.63 -1.55 -0.57
C SER A 49 -19.45 -2.71 -1.55
N GLY A 50 -18.95 -3.82 -1.03
CA GLY A 50 -18.99 -5.13 -1.65
C GLY A 50 -20.02 -5.99 -0.92
N THR A 51 -20.80 -6.77 -1.66
CA THR A 51 -21.69 -7.78 -1.08
C THR A 51 -20.85 -8.68 -0.17
N GLN A 52 -21.20 -8.69 1.12
CA GLN A 52 -20.51 -9.43 2.17
C GLN A 52 -20.67 -10.93 1.92
N ILE A 53 -19.59 -11.62 1.55
CA ILE A 53 -19.59 -13.08 1.53
C ILE A 53 -19.33 -13.54 2.97
N SER A 54 -20.41 -13.87 3.67
CA SER A 54 -20.39 -14.53 4.97
C SER A 54 -20.00 -16.00 4.79
N GLY A 55 -18.72 -16.27 4.54
CA GLY A 55 -18.23 -17.63 4.35
C GLY A 55 -16.71 -17.71 4.21
N ASP A 56 -16.16 -18.88 4.53
CA ASP A 56 -14.75 -19.19 4.29
C ASP A 56 -14.44 -19.10 2.78
N ILE A 57 -13.30 -18.49 2.45
CA ILE A 57 -12.95 -18.11 1.07
C ILE A 57 -12.22 -19.28 0.41
N GLU A 58 -12.76 -19.73 -0.73
CA GLU A 58 -12.17 -20.83 -1.49
C GLU A 58 -11.05 -20.32 -2.42
N LYS A 59 -11.35 -19.25 -3.16
CA LYS A 59 -10.48 -18.76 -4.23
C LYS A 59 -10.69 -17.27 -4.48
N VAL A 60 -9.60 -16.57 -4.78
CA VAL A 60 -9.59 -15.19 -5.26
C VAL A 60 -9.02 -15.17 -6.68
N GLU A 61 -9.65 -14.41 -7.56
CA GLU A 61 -9.19 -14.16 -8.94
C GLU A 61 -8.90 -12.68 -9.08
N VAL A 62 -7.75 -12.30 -9.61
CA VAL A 62 -7.39 -10.91 -9.92
C VAL A 62 -7.03 -10.82 -11.39
N TYR A 63 -7.85 -10.13 -12.18
CA TYR A 63 -7.65 -10.00 -13.61
C TYR A 63 -7.41 -8.56 -14.00
N HIS A 64 -6.28 -8.33 -14.69
CA HIS A 64 -6.02 -7.10 -15.40
C HIS A 64 -6.58 -7.22 -16.81
N PHE A 65 -7.80 -6.74 -17.01
CA PHE A 65 -8.38 -6.62 -18.33
C PHE A 65 -7.78 -5.43 -19.06
N HIS A 66 -7.54 -5.59 -20.37
CA HIS A 66 -6.99 -4.54 -21.20
C HIS A 66 -7.37 -4.73 -22.67
N ALA A 67 -7.37 -3.66 -23.45
CA ALA A 67 -7.43 -3.76 -24.91
C ALA A 67 -6.06 -4.13 -25.51
N THR A 68 -6.02 -4.48 -26.79
CA THR A 68 -4.78 -4.74 -27.54
C THR A 68 -3.89 -3.51 -27.57
N ARG A 69 -4.50 -2.33 -27.76
CA ARG A 69 -3.81 -1.04 -27.68
C ARG A 69 -4.01 -0.44 -26.30
N GLN A 70 -2.94 -0.42 -25.51
CA GLN A 70 -2.97 0.06 -24.13
C GLN A 70 -2.32 1.42 -23.98
N CYS A 71 -2.91 2.25 -23.13
CA CYS A 71 -2.31 3.48 -22.64
C CYS A 71 -1.12 3.18 -21.71
N TYR A 72 -0.24 4.17 -21.46
CA TYR A 72 0.91 3.98 -20.58
C TYR A 72 0.49 3.57 -19.15
N THR A 73 -0.46 4.31 -18.57
CA THR A 73 -0.94 4.05 -17.20
C THR A 73 -1.64 2.69 -17.09
N CYS A 74 -2.37 2.27 -18.12
CA CYS A 74 -2.97 0.94 -18.23
C CYS A 74 -1.90 -0.16 -18.09
N LYS A 75 -0.79 -0.04 -18.84
CA LYS A 75 0.33 -0.98 -18.74
C LYS A 75 1.00 -0.95 -17.38
N THR A 76 1.14 0.23 -16.78
CA THR A 76 1.73 0.40 -15.45
C THR A 76 0.92 -0.30 -14.37
N VAL A 77 -0.42 -0.15 -14.38
CA VAL A 77 -1.30 -0.87 -13.45
C VAL A 77 -1.11 -2.37 -13.60
N GLY A 78 -1.14 -2.89 -14.83
CA GLY A 78 -0.89 -4.31 -15.08
C GLY A 78 0.46 -4.78 -14.54
N ALA A 79 1.55 -4.06 -14.80
CA ALA A 79 2.87 -4.43 -14.32
C ALA A 79 2.96 -4.41 -12.78
N PHE A 80 2.46 -3.36 -12.14
CA PHE A 80 2.51 -3.25 -10.68
C PHE A 80 1.62 -4.30 -10.00
N SER A 81 0.46 -4.60 -10.59
CA SER A 81 -0.40 -5.69 -10.12
C SER A 81 0.30 -7.04 -10.21
N GLU A 82 0.92 -7.35 -11.35
CA GLU A 82 1.66 -8.60 -11.56
C GLU A 82 2.82 -8.74 -10.57
N GLU A 83 3.59 -7.68 -10.38
CA GLU A 83 4.69 -7.68 -9.42
C GLU A 83 4.20 -7.88 -7.98
N THR A 84 3.11 -7.22 -7.59
CA THR A 84 2.52 -7.34 -6.25
C THR A 84 2.05 -8.77 -5.97
N VAL A 85 1.29 -9.38 -6.89
CA VAL A 85 0.78 -10.74 -6.68
C VAL A 85 1.91 -11.77 -6.61
N ASN A 86 2.93 -11.63 -7.46
CA ASN A 86 4.06 -12.54 -7.49
C ASN A 86 4.95 -12.41 -6.25
N ALA A 87 5.12 -11.19 -5.72
CA ALA A 87 5.96 -10.94 -4.55
C ALA A 87 5.32 -11.41 -3.24
N TYR A 88 4.02 -11.18 -3.05
CA TYR A 88 3.37 -11.36 -1.75
C TYR A 88 2.42 -12.55 -1.65
N PHE A 89 1.98 -13.11 -2.78
CA PHE A 89 0.97 -14.18 -2.83
C PHE A 89 1.47 -15.42 -3.58
N ALA A 90 2.79 -15.64 -3.58
CA ALA A 90 3.41 -16.75 -4.30
C ALA A 90 2.88 -18.12 -3.85
N ASN A 91 2.49 -18.29 -2.59
CA ASN A 91 1.96 -19.56 -2.07
C ASN A 91 0.52 -19.78 -2.53
N GLU A 92 -0.29 -18.72 -2.54
CA GLU A 92 -1.68 -18.71 -3.00
C GLU A 92 -1.74 -18.94 -4.51
N LEU A 93 -0.82 -18.35 -5.27
CA LEU A 93 -0.63 -18.63 -6.70
C LEU A 93 -0.26 -20.10 -6.93
N LYS A 94 0.73 -20.64 -6.20
CA LYS A 94 1.15 -22.05 -6.32
C LYS A 94 0.06 -23.04 -5.94
N SER A 95 -0.77 -22.71 -4.96
CA SER A 95 -1.89 -23.56 -4.52
C SER A 95 -3.16 -23.39 -5.34
N GLY A 96 -3.22 -22.38 -6.23
CA GLY A 96 -4.42 -22.04 -7.00
C GLY A 96 -5.50 -21.31 -6.20
N LYS A 97 -5.22 -20.92 -4.95
CA LYS A 97 -6.11 -20.09 -4.12
C LYS A 97 -6.16 -18.64 -4.61
N LEU A 98 -5.10 -18.17 -5.25
CA LEU A 98 -5.09 -16.93 -6.01
C LEU A 98 -4.81 -17.26 -7.47
N VAL A 99 -5.55 -16.63 -8.38
CA VAL A 99 -5.26 -16.64 -9.81
C VAL A 99 -5.04 -15.20 -10.27
N TYR A 100 -3.98 -14.98 -11.03
CA TYR A 100 -3.73 -13.70 -11.68
C TYR A 100 -3.51 -13.87 -13.18
N ALA A 101 -4.09 -12.99 -13.99
CA ALA A 101 -3.78 -12.94 -15.42
C ALA A 101 -4.04 -11.56 -16.04
N HIS A 102 -3.31 -11.28 -17.12
CA HIS A 102 -3.66 -10.25 -18.09
C HIS A 102 -4.64 -10.81 -19.10
N VAL A 103 -5.76 -10.12 -19.31
CA VAL A 103 -6.85 -10.57 -20.17
C VAL A 103 -7.11 -9.53 -21.25
N ASN A 104 -6.80 -9.87 -22.51
CA ASN A 104 -7.11 -8.99 -23.62
C ASN A 104 -8.59 -9.09 -23.99
N VAL A 105 -9.35 -8.01 -23.82
CA VAL A 105 -10.80 -7.96 -24.06
C VAL A 105 -11.18 -8.07 -25.55
N ASP A 106 -10.25 -7.76 -26.45
CA ASP A 106 -10.48 -7.81 -27.90
C ASP A 106 -10.40 -9.23 -28.47
N LEU A 107 -9.88 -10.19 -27.69
CA LEU A 107 -9.64 -11.55 -28.14
C LEU A 107 -10.86 -12.46 -27.89
N PRO A 108 -11.38 -13.17 -28.91
CA PRO A 108 -12.60 -13.97 -28.79
C PRO A 108 -12.48 -15.12 -27.78
N GLU A 109 -11.29 -15.68 -27.58
CA GLU A 109 -11.02 -16.72 -26.58
C GLU A 109 -11.28 -16.25 -25.14
N ASN A 110 -11.20 -14.94 -24.89
CA ASN A 110 -11.44 -14.36 -23.57
C ASN A 110 -12.90 -13.96 -23.35
N LYS A 111 -13.77 -14.07 -24.37
CA LYS A 111 -15.15 -13.56 -24.33
C LYS A 111 -15.94 -14.05 -23.13
N ALA A 112 -15.86 -15.33 -22.80
CA ALA A 112 -16.59 -15.89 -21.66
C ALA A 112 -16.15 -15.25 -20.32
N LEU A 113 -14.85 -14.98 -20.16
CA LEU A 113 -14.32 -14.35 -18.96
C LEU A 113 -14.66 -12.85 -18.91
N VAL A 114 -14.56 -12.15 -20.05
CA VAL A 114 -14.95 -10.74 -20.21
C VAL A 114 -16.43 -10.55 -19.88
N ASP A 115 -17.31 -11.39 -20.44
CA ASP A 115 -18.75 -11.35 -20.19
C ASP A 115 -19.06 -11.66 -18.71
N LYS A 116 -18.40 -12.67 -18.12
CA LYS A 116 -18.56 -13.01 -16.69
C LYS A 116 -18.20 -11.84 -15.77
N TYR A 117 -17.12 -11.14 -16.07
CA TYR A 117 -16.65 -10.00 -15.28
C TYR A 117 -17.30 -8.68 -15.68
N GLU A 118 -18.04 -8.63 -16.79
CA GLU A 118 -18.56 -7.39 -17.40
C GLU A 118 -17.46 -6.35 -17.64
N ALA A 119 -16.27 -6.80 -18.04
CA ALA A 119 -15.13 -5.92 -18.26
C ALA A 119 -15.36 -5.04 -19.49
N LYS A 120 -15.40 -3.72 -19.30
CA LYS A 120 -15.70 -2.73 -20.36
C LYS A 120 -14.46 -2.16 -21.04
N GLY A 121 -13.25 -2.58 -20.65
CA GLY A 121 -11.99 -2.08 -21.19
C GLY A 121 -10.80 -2.39 -20.29
N SER A 122 -9.95 -1.39 -20.07
CA SER A 122 -8.83 -1.48 -19.13
C SER A 122 -9.32 -1.36 -17.68
N SER A 123 -9.19 -2.42 -16.91
CA SER A 123 -9.73 -2.50 -15.54
C SER A 123 -9.03 -3.59 -14.74
N LEU A 124 -8.86 -3.39 -13.43
CA LEU A 124 -8.46 -4.44 -12.51
C LEU A 124 -9.70 -4.96 -11.79
N LEU A 125 -10.11 -6.20 -12.07
CA LEU A 125 -11.25 -6.81 -11.39
C LEU A 125 -10.80 -7.94 -10.47
N ILE A 126 -11.46 -8.00 -9.32
CA ILE A 126 -11.23 -9.00 -8.29
C ILE A 126 -12.51 -9.82 -8.13
N GLY A 127 -12.40 -11.12 -8.37
CA GLY A 127 -13.44 -12.11 -8.12
C GLY A 127 -13.15 -12.92 -6.86
N VAL A 128 -14.20 -13.26 -6.12
CA VAL A 128 -14.09 -14.02 -4.87
C VAL A 128 -15.11 -15.15 -4.90
N TYR A 129 -14.65 -16.36 -4.63
CA TYR A 129 -15.47 -17.56 -4.48
C TYR A 129 -15.53 -17.95 -3.01
N GLY A 130 -16.75 -18.01 -2.46
CA GLY A 130 -16.99 -18.61 -1.15
C GLY A 130 -17.10 -20.13 -1.26
N LYS A 131 -16.72 -20.85 -0.19
CA LYS A 131 -16.90 -22.31 -0.11
C LYS A 131 -18.35 -22.77 -0.15
N ASP A 132 -19.29 -21.85 0.03
CA ASP A 132 -20.74 -22.06 -0.14
C ASP A 132 -21.18 -22.06 -1.62
N GLY A 133 -20.24 -21.86 -2.55
CA GLY A 133 -20.50 -21.76 -3.99
C GLY A 133 -20.89 -20.36 -4.46
N SER A 134 -20.87 -19.36 -3.58
CA SER A 134 -21.12 -17.97 -3.96
C SER A 134 -19.96 -17.40 -4.78
N PHE A 135 -20.29 -16.49 -5.70
CA PHE A 135 -19.31 -15.72 -6.47
C PHE A 135 -19.67 -14.24 -6.42
N SER A 136 -18.70 -13.40 -6.12
CA SER A 136 -18.80 -11.94 -6.25
C SER A 136 -17.64 -11.40 -7.08
N LYS A 137 -17.86 -10.28 -7.75
CA LYS A 137 -16.85 -9.54 -8.50
C LYS A 137 -16.91 -8.07 -8.14
N GLN A 138 -15.76 -7.42 -8.14
CA GLN A 138 -15.62 -6.00 -7.91
C GLN A 138 -14.51 -5.46 -8.80
N GLU A 139 -14.74 -4.31 -9.42
CA GLU A 139 -13.66 -3.53 -10.03
C GLU A 139 -12.94 -2.71 -8.95
N ASP A 140 -11.61 -2.77 -8.96
CA ASP A 140 -10.76 -1.91 -8.15
C ASP A 140 -10.40 -0.67 -8.98
N THR A 141 -11.13 0.42 -8.73
CA THR A 141 -10.87 1.72 -9.35
C THR A 141 -9.83 2.53 -8.60
N ASN A 142 -9.40 2.12 -7.41
CA ASN A 142 -8.49 2.94 -6.60
C ASN A 142 -7.03 2.77 -7.04
N VAL A 143 -6.70 1.65 -7.69
CA VAL A 143 -5.38 1.42 -8.28
C VAL A 143 -4.90 2.56 -9.17
N TRP A 144 -5.82 3.29 -9.80
CA TRP A 144 -5.51 4.44 -10.65
C TRP A 144 -4.97 5.65 -9.88
N TYR A 145 -5.32 5.79 -8.59
CA TYR A 145 -4.82 6.87 -7.73
C TYR A 145 -3.45 6.56 -7.12
N GLU A 146 -3.07 5.30 -7.07
CA GLU A 146 -1.82 4.84 -6.44
C GLU A 146 -0.65 4.71 -7.44
N ILE A 147 -0.89 4.91 -8.75
CA ILE A 147 0.10 4.62 -9.80
C ILE A 147 1.36 5.48 -9.73
N ASP A 148 1.28 6.66 -9.11
CA ASP A 148 2.39 7.61 -9.04
C ASP A 148 3.50 7.13 -8.10
N ASN A 149 3.17 6.25 -7.14
CA ASN A 149 4.13 5.63 -6.24
C ASN A 149 3.91 4.12 -6.18
N LYS A 150 4.87 3.38 -6.76
CA LYS A 150 4.85 1.92 -6.78
C LYS A 150 4.73 1.28 -5.40
N ILE A 151 5.33 1.87 -4.36
CA ILE A 151 5.26 1.33 -2.99
C ILE A 151 3.83 1.46 -2.45
N ASP A 152 3.19 2.61 -2.67
CA ASP A 152 1.81 2.86 -2.22
C ASP A 152 0.84 1.94 -2.96
N PHE A 153 0.98 1.81 -4.29
CA PHE A 153 0.24 0.84 -5.09
C PHE A 153 0.38 -0.58 -4.55
N THR A 154 1.63 -1.00 -4.28
CA THR A 154 1.93 -2.35 -3.82
C THR A 154 1.26 -2.62 -2.48
N ASN A 155 1.40 -1.70 -1.52
CA ASN A 155 0.80 -1.82 -0.20
C ASN A 155 -0.72 -1.81 -0.27
N TYR A 156 -1.29 -0.95 -1.11
CA TYR A 156 -2.73 -0.85 -1.34
C TYR A 156 -3.29 -2.17 -1.88
N LEU A 157 -2.81 -2.62 -3.04
CA LEU A 157 -3.34 -3.82 -3.71
C LEU A 157 -3.12 -5.07 -2.86
N LYS A 158 -1.96 -5.18 -2.19
CA LYS A 158 -1.71 -6.25 -1.22
C LYS A 158 -2.80 -6.27 -0.13
N GLY A 159 -3.06 -5.12 0.50
CA GLY A 159 -4.08 -5.02 1.55
C GLY A 159 -5.48 -5.38 1.06
N VAL A 160 -5.84 -4.96 -0.17
CA VAL A 160 -7.12 -5.34 -0.80
C VAL A 160 -7.24 -6.86 -0.95
N ILE A 161 -6.21 -7.53 -1.46
CA ILE A 161 -6.23 -8.99 -1.66
C ILE A 161 -6.26 -9.72 -0.31
N GLU A 162 -5.46 -9.30 0.68
CA GLU A 162 -5.49 -9.85 2.05
C GLU A 162 -6.87 -9.72 2.70
N GLN A 163 -7.53 -8.57 2.50
CA GLN A 163 -8.91 -8.36 2.95
C GLN A 163 -9.87 -9.37 2.30
N LYS A 164 -9.74 -9.63 0.99
CA LYS A 164 -10.59 -10.62 0.30
C LYS A 164 -10.42 -12.03 0.83
N PHE A 165 -9.23 -12.41 1.29
CA PHE A 165 -9.01 -13.70 1.95
C PHE A 165 -9.55 -13.77 3.39
N SER A 166 -9.69 -12.62 4.05
CA SER A 166 -10.10 -12.55 5.46
C SER A 166 -11.62 -12.57 5.68
N GLY A 167 -12.42 -12.65 4.61
CA GLY A 167 -13.88 -12.83 4.69
C GLY A 167 -14.65 -11.65 5.31
N SER A 168 -14.21 -10.41 5.03
CA SER A 168 -14.78 -9.18 5.60
C SER A 168 -15.74 -8.45 4.67
#